data_AF-A0A8J7Y6E4-F1
#
_entry.id   AF-A0A8J7Y6E4-F1
#
_cell.length_a   1.000
_cell.length_b   1.000
_cell.length_c   1.000
_cell.angle_alpha   90.00
_cell.angle_beta   90.00
_cell.angle_gamma   90.00
#
_symmetry.space_group_name_H-M   'P 1'
#
loop_
_entity.id
_entity.type
_entity.pdbx_description
1 polymer ?
#
loop_
_entity_poly.entity_id
_entity_poly.type
_entity_poly.pdbx_seq_one_letter_code
_entity_poly.pdbx_strand_id
1 'polypeptide(L)'
;MDERKSDAERVTDAIEDIGADRLTDAIVDAWERAGLDTGTPTWPDDEPRFRVRPPVSDEGAGLDALAAVLDTTPRRPEAAFCYLDLGRRADLVGPRRVELEALSGHADVTVDADHTAGTVPFAPETFDALAALFEDLSYLVVRDADGVAIAEWRGETLRFALPDGDVDAVKNALDAATADRIERAE
;
A
#
# COMPACT_ATOMS: atom_id res chain seq x y z
N MET A 1 28.60 -28.18 -25.53
CA MET A 1 28.24 -28.43 -24.13
C MET A 1 28.56 -27.14 -23.41
N ASP A 2 27.63 -26.26 -23.06
CA ASP A 2 26.21 -26.43 -22.74
C ASP A 2 25.51 -25.08 -23.03
N GLU A 3 24.60 -25.02 -24.00
CA GLU A 3 23.85 -23.79 -24.34
C GLU A 3 22.37 -24.12 -24.59
N ARG A 4 21.75 -24.80 -23.62
CA ARG A 4 20.30 -24.85 -23.53
C ARG A 4 19.86 -24.53 -22.11
N LYS A 5 20.17 -23.30 -21.66
CA LYS A 5 19.33 -22.68 -20.63
C LYS A 5 17.90 -22.70 -21.15
N SER A 6 17.00 -23.29 -20.38
CA SER A 6 15.58 -23.35 -20.73
C SER A 6 15.05 -21.91 -20.89
N ASP A 7 14.09 -21.69 -21.78
CA ASP A 7 13.47 -20.36 -21.95
C ASP A 7 12.93 -19.82 -20.62
N ALA A 8 12.50 -20.71 -19.71
CA ALA A 8 12.10 -20.35 -18.35
C ALA A 8 13.26 -19.75 -17.53
N GLU A 9 14.46 -20.30 -17.64
CA GLU A 9 15.65 -19.87 -16.90
C GLU A 9 16.17 -18.52 -17.40
N ARG A 10 16.02 -18.26 -18.71
CA ARG A 10 16.30 -16.94 -19.31
C ARG A 10 15.28 -15.87 -18.92
N VAL A 11 14.03 -16.25 -18.69
CA VAL A 11 12.99 -15.34 -18.17
C VAL A 11 13.22 -15.03 -16.70
N THR A 12 13.60 -16.01 -15.88
CA THR A 12 13.92 -15.80 -14.46
C THR A 12 15.13 -14.89 -14.28
N ASP A 13 16.22 -15.13 -15.03
CA ASP A 13 17.40 -14.26 -15.01
C ASP A 13 17.04 -12.82 -15.46
N ALA A 14 16.19 -12.67 -16.48
CA ALA A 14 15.76 -11.35 -16.93
C ALA A 14 14.88 -10.61 -15.89
N ILE A 15 14.09 -11.33 -15.11
CA ILE A 15 13.27 -10.76 -14.03
C ILE A 15 14.16 -10.34 -12.85
N GLU A 16 15.19 -11.12 -12.51
CA GLU A 16 16.19 -10.76 -11.49
C GLU A 16 17.04 -9.53 -11.92
N ASP A 17 17.36 -9.41 -13.22
CA ASP A 17 18.19 -8.32 -13.76
C ASP A 17 17.41 -7.00 -13.95
N ILE A 18 16.07 -7.07 -14.01
CA ILE A 18 15.19 -5.89 -14.14
C ILE A 18 15.01 -5.15 -12.81
N GLY A 19 15.24 -5.79 -11.67
CA GLY A 19 15.03 -5.23 -10.34
C GLY A 19 13.54 -5.10 -10.01
N ALA A 20 13.13 -5.54 -8.81
CA ALA A 20 11.73 -5.56 -8.38
C ALA A 20 11.02 -4.21 -8.59
N ASP A 21 11.69 -3.10 -8.31
CA ASP A 21 11.16 -1.74 -8.49
C ASP A 21 10.70 -1.44 -9.93
N ARG A 22 11.45 -1.94 -10.92
CA ARG A 22 11.18 -1.69 -12.34
C ARG A 22 10.13 -2.61 -12.92
N LEU A 23 9.97 -3.80 -12.31
CA LEU A 23 8.89 -4.73 -12.62
C LEU A 23 7.55 -4.16 -12.15
N THR A 24 7.53 -3.52 -10.98
CA THR A 24 6.35 -2.84 -10.43
C THR A 24 5.93 -1.67 -11.32
N ASP A 25 6.89 -0.84 -11.77
CA ASP A 25 6.61 0.27 -12.69
C ASP A 25 6.05 -0.23 -14.03
N ALA A 26 6.55 -1.35 -14.56
CA ALA A 26 6.05 -1.94 -15.81
C ALA A 26 4.64 -2.53 -15.69
N ILE A 27 4.28 -3.06 -14.51
CA ILE A 27 2.94 -3.58 -14.21
C ILE A 27 1.94 -2.41 -14.07
N VAL A 28 2.32 -1.36 -13.33
CA VAL A 28 1.53 -0.11 -13.21
C VAL A 28 1.28 0.50 -14.59
N ASP A 29 2.32 0.62 -15.43
CA ASP A 29 2.22 1.08 -16.81
C ASP A 29 1.25 0.25 -17.68
N ALA A 30 1.22 -1.06 -17.46
CA ALA A 30 0.32 -1.97 -18.18
C ALA A 30 -1.14 -1.78 -17.74
N TRP A 31 -1.37 -1.53 -16.45
CA TRP A 31 -2.69 -1.25 -15.88
C TRP A 31 -3.21 0.14 -16.29
N GLU A 32 -2.34 1.15 -16.36
CA GLU A 32 -2.69 2.49 -16.85
C GLU A 32 -3.16 2.44 -18.31
N ARG A 33 -2.46 1.67 -19.16
CA ARG A 33 -2.87 1.46 -20.55
C ARG A 33 -4.18 0.69 -20.71
N ALA A 34 -4.55 -0.12 -19.71
CA ALA A 34 -5.82 -0.85 -19.68
C ALA A 34 -6.98 -0.02 -19.12
N GLY A 35 -6.73 1.19 -18.60
CA GLY A 35 -7.74 2.03 -17.96
C GLY A 35 -8.20 1.50 -16.60
N LEU A 36 -7.39 0.66 -15.95
CA LEU A 36 -7.61 0.19 -14.58
C LEU A 36 -7.12 1.25 -13.60
N ASP A 37 -7.79 1.40 -12.46
CA ASP A 37 -7.28 2.23 -11.35
C ASP A 37 -5.93 1.65 -10.93
N THR A 38 -4.87 2.41 -11.15
CA THR A 38 -3.49 1.96 -10.91
C THR A 38 -3.00 2.27 -9.51
N GLY A 39 -3.90 2.78 -8.67
CA GLY A 39 -3.54 3.20 -7.32
C GLY A 39 -2.76 4.51 -7.29
N THR A 40 -2.34 5.08 -8.42
CA THR A 40 -1.56 6.33 -8.46
C THR A 40 -2.27 7.44 -7.66
N PRO A 41 -1.62 8.01 -6.62
CA PRO A 41 -2.27 8.98 -5.75
C PRO A 41 -2.37 10.34 -6.45
N THR A 42 -3.56 10.90 -6.47
CA THR A 42 -3.75 12.33 -6.76
C THR A 42 -3.65 13.08 -5.45
N TRP A 43 -2.54 13.77 -5.20
CA TRP A 43 -2.34 14.53 -3.97
C TRP A 43 -3.06 15.88 -4.01
N PRO A 44 -3.50 16.41 -2.85
CA PRO A 44 -4.02 17.79 -2.78
C PRO A 44 -2.92 18.81 -3.13
N ASP A 45 -3.31 19.89 -3.80
CA ASP A 45 -2.39 20.98 -4.21
C ASP A 45 -2.12 21.97 -3.07
N ASP A 46 -3.02 22.04 -2.09
CA ASP A 46 -3.09 23.06 -1.04
C ASP A 46 -2.70 22.56 0.36
N GLU A 47 -2.46 21.26 0.52
CA GLU A 47 -1.98 20.68 1.78
C GLU A 47 -0.47 20.35 1.71
N PRO A 48 0.30 20.60 2.79
CA PRO A 48 1.64 20.07 2.89
C PRO A 48 1.63 18.54 2.86
N ARG A 49 2.63 17.99 2.17
CA ARG A 49 2.89 16.55 2.14
C ARG A 49 3.97 16.20 3.14
N PHE A 50 3.82 15.04 3.73
CA PHE A 50 4.76 14.47 4.67
C PHE A 50 5.08 13.04 4.30
N ARG A 51 6.20 12.55 4.80
CA ARG A 51 6.60 11.15 4.71
C ARG A 51 7.16 10.69 6.04
N VAL A 52 6.97 9.41 6.34
CA VAL A 52 7.61 8.73 7.44
C VAL A 52 8.07 7.36 6.97
N ARG A 53 9.29 6.99 7.37
CA ARG A 53 9.80 5.63 7.26
C ARG A 53 9.86 5.05 8.67
N PRO A 54 8.87 4.26 9.10
CA PRO A 54 8.88 3.63 10.42
C PRO A 54 10.15 2.78 10.65
N PRO A 55 10.56 2.57 11.91
CA PRO A 55 11.66 1.67 12.20
C PRO A 55 11.36 0.24 11.74
N VAL A 56 12.22 -0.33 10.90
CA VAL A 56 12.11 -1.72 10.41
C VAL A 56 12.13 -2.76 11.54
N SER A 57 12.69 -2.40 12.70
CA SER A 57 12.70 -3.26 13.89
C SER A 57 11.36 -3.33 14.62
N ASP A 58 10.38 -2.51 14.22
CA ASP A 58 9.05 -2.44 14.81
C ASP A 58 8.00 -2.79 13.74
N GLU A 59 7.53 -4.03 13.80
CA GLU A 59 6.60 -4.63 12.83
C GLU A 59 5.23 -3.91 12.83
N GLY A 60 4.85 -3.23 13.93
CA GLY A 60 3.59 -2.51 14.05
C GLY A 60 3.66 -1.03 13.65
N ALA A 61 4.85 -0.42 13.65
CA ALA A 61 4.98 1.02 13.52
C ALA A 61 4.46 1.60 12.19
N GLY A 62 4.45 0.82 11.10
CA GLY A 62 3.84 1.24 9.84
C GLY A 62 2.32 1.33 9.91
N LEU A 63 1.68 0.34 10.54
CA LEU A 63 0.24 0.34 10.75
C LEU A 63 -0.17 1.42 11.75
N ASP A 64 0.61 1.61 12.82
CA ASP A 64 0.37 2.67 13.80
C ASP A 64 0.49 4.06 13.16
N ALA A 65 1.48 4.26 12.28
CA ALA A 65 1.61 5.50 11.50
C ALA A 65 0.41 5.75 10.57
N LEU A 66 -0.06 4.70 9.89
CA LEU A 66 -1.25 4.80 9.04
C LEU A 66 -2.50 5.13 9.88
N ALA A 67 -2.71 4.44 10.99
CA ALA A 67 -3.82 4.68 11.91
C ALA A 67 -3.81 6.13 12.43
N ALA A 68 -2.66 6.61 12.91
CA ALA A 68 -2.51 7.97 13.41
C ALA A 68 -2.84 9.03 12.36
N VAL A 69 -2.45 8.82 11.09
CA VAL A 69 -2.81 9.71 9.98
C VAL A 69 -4.31 9.69 9.72
N LEU A 70 -4.93 8.51 9.68
CA LEU A 70 -6.36 8.35 9.42
C LEU A 70 -7.25 8.89 10.56
N ASP A 71 -6.77 8.83 11.80
CA ASP A 71 -7.45 9.42 12.96
C ASP A 71 -7.30 10.94 13.03
N THR A 72 -6.21 11.48 12.46
CA THR A 72 -5.92 12.92 12.50
C THR A 72 -6.54 13.68 11.32
N THR A 73 -6.62 13.04 10.15
CA THR A 73 -7.09 13.71 8.94
C THR A 73 -8.51 14.26 9.10
N PRO A 74 -8.79 15.51 8.70
CA PRO A 74 -10.16 16.02 8.64
C PRO A 74 -10.93 15.46 7.43
N ARG A 75 -10.23 14.85 6.46
CA ARG A 75 -10.82 14.29 5.24
C ARG A 75 -11.30 12.87 5.54
N ARG A 76 -12.57 12.60 5.25
CA ARG A 76 -13.17 11.27 5.46
C ARG A 76 -12.63 10.28 4.42
N PRO A 77 -11.99 9.17 4.84
CA PRO A 77 -11.63 8.10 3.92
C PRO A 77 -12.90 7.46 3.30
N GLU A 78 -12.88 7.24 1.99
CA GLU A 78 -14.00 6.61 1.26
C GLU A 78 -13.56 5.38 0.45
N ALA A 79 -12.32 5.34 -0.01
CA ALA A 79 -11.79 4.20 -0.76
C ALA A 79 -10.33 3.90 -0.42
N ALA A 80 -9.96 2.62 -0.52
CA ALA A 80 -8.57 2.18 -0.52
C ALA A 80 -8.28 1.35 -1.77
N PHE A 81 -7.23 1.70 -2.50
CA PHE A 81 -6.58 0.80 -3.43
C PHE A 81 -5.48 0.05 -2.69
N CYS A 82 -5.41 -1.28 -2.79
CA CYS A 82 -4.33 -2.06 -2.21
C CYS A 82 -3.70 -3.01 -3.24
N TYR A 83 -2.43 -3.32 -3.00
CA TYR A 83 -1.68 -4.39 -3.63
C TYR A 83 -1.03 -5.22 -2.53
N LEU A 84 -1.32 -6.52 -2.53
CA LEU A 84 -0.80 -7.51 -1.61
C LEU A 84 0.06 -8.51 -2.37
N ASP A 85 1.23 -8.85 -1.83
CA ASP A 85 2.07 -9.97 -2.28
C ASP A 85 1.49 -11.34 -1.85
N LEU A 86 0.17 -11.47 -1.90
CA LEU A 86 -0.59 -12.67 -1.59
C LEU A 86 -1.62 -12.95 -2.68
N GLY A 87 -1.57 -14.14 -3.27
CA GLY A 87 -2.56 -14.61 -4.22
C GLY A 87 -3.17 -15.96 -3.84
N ARG A 88 -3.85 -16.59 -4.79
CA ARG A 88 -4.55 -17.89 -4.62
C ARG A 88 -3.65 -19.05 -4.18
N ARG A 89 -2.33 -18.96 -4.42
CA ARG A 89 -1.36 -19.98 -4.02
C ARG A 89 -0.82 -19.80 -2.62
N ALA A 90 -1.15 -18.70 -1.95
CA ALA A 90 -0.75 -18.50 -0.57
C ALA A 90 -1.47 -19.55 0.31
N ASP A 91 -0.69 -20.34 1.04
CA ASP A 91 -1.21 -21.32 2.01
C ASP A 91 -1.65 -20.61 3.31
N LEU A 92 -2.62 -19.69 3.19
CA LEU A 92 -3.13 -18.90 4.30
C LEU A 92 -4.08 -19.72 5.17
N VAL A 93 -3.93 -19.56 6.49
CA VAL A 93 -4.78 -20.15 7.51
C VAL A 93 -5.19 -19.11 8.54
N GLY A 94 -6.31 -19.36 9.23
CA GLY A 94 -6.76 -18.51 10.33
C GLY A 94 -7.18 -17.10 9.88
N PRO A 95 -6.96 -16.06 10.70
CA PRO A 95 -7.46 -14.70 10.44
C PRO A 95 -7.04 -14.13 9.09
N ARG A 96 -5.77 -14.26 8.69
CA ARG A 96 -5.27 -13.74 7.39
C ARG A 96 -6.03 -14.28 6.19
N ARG A 97 -6.46 -15.54 6.24
CA ARG A 97 -7.31 -16.13 5.18
C ARG A 97 -8.68 -15.45 5.13
N VAL A 98 -9.31 -15.25 6.29
CA VAL A 98 -10.63 -14.62 6.39
C VAL A 98 -10.59 -13.19 5.85
N GLU A 99 -9.56 -12.43 6.20
CA GLU A 99 -9.42 -11.05 5.75
C GLU A 99 -9.11 -10.96 4.24
N LEU A 100 -8.30 -11.87 3.70
CA LEU A 100 -8.10 -11.92 2.25
C LEU A 100 -9.40 -12.30 1.52
N GLU A 101 -10.16 -13.26 2.06
CA GLU A 101 -11.47 -13.63 1.52
C GLU A 101 -12.44 -12.42 1.56
N ALA A 102 -12.42 -11.62 2.62
CA ALA A 102 -13.22 -10.40 2.74
C ALA A 102 -12.85 -9.37 1.65
N LEU A 103 -11.56 -9.06 1.46
CA LEU A 103 -11.10 -8.16 0.40
C LEU A 103 -11.45 -8.69 -0.99
N SER A 104 -11.20 -9.98 -1.24
CA SER A 104 -11.49 -10.62 -2.54
C SER A 104 -12.97 -10.70 -2.89
N GLY A 105 -13.87 -10.51 -1.91
CA GLY A 105 -15.30 -10.46 -2.11
C GLY A 105 -15.78 -9.20 -2.83
N HIS A 106 -14.93 -8.16 -2.94
CA HIS A 106 -15.25 -6.93 -3.64
C HIS A 106 -15.11 -7.09 -5.16
N ALA A 107 -16.04 -6.52 -5.91
CA ALA A 107 -16.10 -6.67 -7.37
C ALA A 107 -14.87 -6.08 -8.10
N ASP A 108 -14.25 -5.06 -7.50
CA ASP A 108 -13.10 -4.35 -8.06
C ASP A 108 -11.76 -4.91 -7.53
N VAL A 109 -11.78 -6.09 -6.89
CA VAL A 109 -10.59 -6.80 -6.42
C VAL A 109 -10.32 -8.02 -7.28
N THR A 110 -9.08 -8.12 -7.75
CA THR A 110 -8.56 -9.25 -8.51
C THR A 110 -7.57 -10.03 -7.65
N VAL A 111 -7.79 -11.34 -7.51
CA VAL A 111 -6.86 -12.27 -6.87
C VAL A 111 -6.21 -13.14 -7.94
N ASP A 112 -4.94 -12.91 -8.22
CA ASP A 112 -4.16 -13.75 -9.13
C ASP A 112 -3.50 -14.93 -8.38
N ALA A 113 -2.53 -15.61 -8.99
CA ALA A 113 -1.83 -16.73 -8.38
C ALA A 113 -0.99 -16.29 -7.19
N ASP A 114 -0.27 -15.17 -7.34
CA ASP A 114 0.79 -14.76 -6.41
C ASP A 114 0.55 -13.36 -5.80
N HIS A 115 -0.46 -12.61 -6.25
CA HIS A 115 -0.81 -11.29 -5.73
C HIS A 115 -2.33 -11.04 -5.72
N THR A 116 -2.73 -10.02 -4.97
CA THR A 116 -4.10 -9.50 -4.91
C THR A 116 -4.06 -7.99 -5.06
N ALA A 117 -4.88 -7.43 -5.93
CA ALA A 117 -4.93 -5.99 -6.13
C ALA A 117 -6.35 -5.51 -6.42
N GLY A 118 -6.68 -4.31 -5.97
CA GLY A 118 -7.95 -3.67 -6.31
C GLY A 118 -8.35 -2.55 -5.37
N THR A 119 -9.50 -1.96 -5.69
CA THR A 119 -10.09 -0.87 -4.91
C THR A 119 -11.26 -1.39 -4.09
N VAL A 120 -11.31 -1.02 -2.82
CA VAL A 120 -12.38 -1.37 -1.89
C VAL A 120 -12.94 -0.10 -1.23
N PRO A 121 -14.24 -0.03 -0.92
CA PRO A 121 -14.77 1.01 -0.05
C PRO A 121 -14.02 1.02 1.29
N PHE A 122 -13.74 2.22 1.81
CA PHE A 122 -13.07 2.36 3.09
C PHE A 122 -14.09 2.37 4.23
N ALA A 123 -14.10 1.30 5.00
CA ALA A 123 -14.93 1.11 6.18
C ALA A 123 -14.07 0.56 7.33
N PRO A 124 -14.55 0.56 8.59
CA PRO A 124 -13.81 -0.02 9.71
C PRO A 124 -13.33 -1.46 9.43
N GLU A 125 -14.18 -2.28 8.81
CA GLU A 125 -13.86 -3.66 8.44
C GLU A 125 -12.76 -3.74 7.37
N THR A 126 -12.68 -2.75 6.48
CA THR A 126 -11.59 -2.64 5.50
C THR A 126 -10.27 -2.35 6.21
N PHE A 127 -10.27 -1.48 7.22
CA PHE A 127 -9.08 -1.21 8.01
C PHE A 127 -8.63 -2.45 8.79
N ASP A 128 -9.57 -3.19 9.41
CA ASP A 128 -9.26 -4.44 10.10
C ASP A 128 -8.62 -5.49 9.16
N ALA A 129 -9.14 -5.61 7.94
CA ALA A 129 -8.57 -6.50 6.93
C ALA A 129 -7.16 -6.06 6.49
N LEU A 130 -6.96 -4.77 6.27
CA LEU A 130 -5.64 -4.20 5.93
C LEU A 130 -4.64 -4.37 7.08
N ALA A 131 -5.09 -4.20 8.33
CA ALA A 131 -4.27 -4.39 9.52
C ALA A 131 -3.77 -5.84 9.65
N ALA A 132 -4.65 -6.82 9.41
CA ALA A 132 -4.29 -8.24 9.47
C ALA A 132 -3.34 -8.68 8.34
N LEU A 133 -3.35 -7.95 7.22
CA LEU A 133 -2.57 -8.25 6.01
C LEU A 133 -1.42 -7.26 5.78
N PHE A 134 -1.12 -6.41 6.76
CA PHE A 134 -0.22 -5.28 6.59
C PHE A 134 1.22 -5.71 6.22
N GLU A 135 1.67 -6.85 6.75
CA GLU A 135 2.98 -7.43 6.42
C GLU A 135 3.11 -7.82 4.94
N ASP A 136 1.99 -8.10 4.28
CA ASP A 136 1.94 -8.49 2.87
C ASP A 136 1.63 -7.32 1.94
N LEU A 137 1.41 -6.13 2.51
CA LEU A 137 0.96 -4.94 1.80
C LEU A 137 2.15 -4.21 1.18
N SER A 138 2.35 -4.44 -0.11
CA SER A 138 3.40 -3.77 -0.90
C SER A 138 2.99 -2.36 -1.29
N TYR A 139 1.68 -2.12 -1.48
CA TYR A 139 1.14 -0.82 -1.84
C TYR A 139 -0.27 -0.59 -1.29
N LEU A 140 -0.53 0.62 -0.79
CA LEU A 140 -1.87 1.07 -0.40
C LEU A 140 -2.00 2.56 -0.70
N VAL A 141 -3.16 2.96 -1.20
CA VAL A 141 -3.57 4.38 -1.26
C VAL A 141 -4.97 4.51 -0.70
N VAL A 142 -5.11 5.33 0.34
CA VAL A 142 -6.39 5.71 0.93
C VAL A 142 -6.79 7.07 0.38
N ARG A 143 -8.02 7.19 -0.11
CA ARG A 143 -8.57 8.38 -0.77
C ARG A 143 -9.88 8.83 -0.13
N ASP A 144 -10.16 10.12 -0.24
CA ASP A 144 -11.46 10.70 0.11
C ASP A 144 -12.48 10.54 -1.03
N ALA A 145 -13.68 11.12 -0.83
CA ALA A 145 -14.80 11.07 -1.77
C ALA A 145 -14.50 11.68 -3.14
N ASP A 146 -13.55 12.62 -3.20
CA ASP A 146 -13.14 13.31 -4.43
C ASP A 146 -12.01 12.56 -5.15
N GLY A 147 -11.58 11.41 -4.60
CA GLY A 147 -10.48 10.62 -5.13
C GLY A 147 -9.10 11.20 -4.80
N VAL A 148 -9.03 12.16 -3.89
CA VAL A 148 -7.78 12.79 -3.46
C VAL A 148 -7.12 11.94 -2.37
N ALA A 149 -5.82 11.72 -2.50
CA ALA A 149 -5.05 10.87 -1.61
C ALA A 149 -4.94 11.50 -0.21
N ILE A 150 -5.25 10.70 0.80
CA ILE A 150 -5.02 11.00 2.22
C ILE A 150 -3.67 10.42 2.62
N ALA A 151 -3.47 9.13 2.33
CA ALA A 151 -2.27 8.37 2.69
C ALA A 151 -1.88 7.40 1.57
N GLU A 152 -0.58 7.20 1.39
CA GLU A 152 0.03 6.22 0.50
C GLU A 152 1.06 5.42 1.30
N TRP A 153 0.90 4.11 1.38
CA TRP A 153 1.96 3.20 1.81
C TRP A 153 2.63 2.60 0.57
N ARG A 154 3.96 2.70 0.50
CA ARG A 154 4.75 2.06 -0.56
C ARG A 154 6.01 1.43 0.04
N GLY A 155 6.04 0.10 0.08
CA GLY A 155 7.12 -0.69 0.67
C GLY A 155 7.28 -0.44 2.16
N GLU A 156 8.10 0.53 2.54
CA GLU A 156 8.41 0.87 3.94
C GLU A 156 8.13 2.34 4.27
N THR A 157 7.55 3.09 3.33
CA THR A 157 7.35 4.53 3.47
C THR A 157 5.87 4.86 3.40
N LEU A 158 5.37 5.51 4.44
CA LEU A 158 4.07 6.14 4.46
C LEU A 158 4.23 7.60 4.02
N ARG A 159 3.53 8.00 2.95
CA ARG A 159 3.32 9.39 2.57
C ARG A 159 1.90 9.78 2.94
N PHE A 160 1.70 11.05 3.30
CA PHE A 160 0.38 11.56 3.63
C PHE A 160 0.31 13.06 3.43
N ALA A 161 -0.90 13.58 3.26
CA ALA A 161 -1.17 15.00 3.22
C ALA A 161 -2.14 15.36 4.35
N LEU A 162 -1.82 16.44 5.06
CA LEU A 162 -2.63 16.96 6.16
C LEU A 162 -2.60 18.48 6.11
N PRO A 163 -3.61 19.19 6.63
CA PRO A 163 -3.52 20.64 6.81
C PRO A 163 -2.30 21.05 7.63
N ASP A 164 -1.79 22.27 7.36
CA ASP A 164 -0.69 22.84 8.14
C ASP A 164 -1.08 22.92 9.63
N GLY A 165 -0.26 22.31 10.49
CA GLY A 165 -0.44 22.27 11.94
C GLY A 165 -0.96 20.94 12.49
N ASP A 166 -1.60 20.11 11.67
CA ASP A 166 -2.16 18.82 12.13
C ASP A 166 -1.11 17.70 12.21
N VAL A 167 0.05 17.87 11.56
CA VAL A 167 1.18 16.92 11.64
C VAL A 167 1.68 16.72 13.07
N ASP A 168 1.55 17.72 13.93
CA ASP A 168 1.95 17.59 15.34
C ASP A 168 1.02 16.64 16.11
N ALA A 169 -0.26 16.55 15.72
CA ALA A 169 -1.18 15.57 16.31
C ALA A 169 -0.75 14.13 15.92
N VAL A 170 -0.36 13.91 14.66
CA VAL A 170 0.21 12.61 14.23
C VAL A 170 1.47 12.27 15.04
N LYS A 171 2.40 13.22 15.18
CA LYS A 171 3.63 13.01 15.96
C LYS A 171 3.34 12.64 17.41
N ASN A 172 2.33 13.27 18.02
CA ASN A 172 1.95 13.01 19.41
C ASN A 172 1.25 11.66 19.62
N ALA A 173 0.65 11.09 18.57
CA ALA A 173 0.00 9.78 18.62
C ALA A 173 0.99 8.62 18.46
N LEU A 174 2.18 8.89 17.91
CA LEU A 174 3.20 7.88 17.63
C LEU A 174 4.24 7.78 18.74
N ASP A 175 4.95 6.65 18.75
CA ASP A 175 6.16 6.54 19.55
C ASP A 175 7.23 7.53 19.05
N ALA A 176 8.13 7.95 19.96
CA ALA A 176 9.13 8.95 19.64
C ALA A 176 10.06 8.54 18.48
N ALA A 177 10.38 7.25 18.35
CA ALA A 177 11.29 6.79 17.30
C ALA A 177 10.62 6.88 15.91
N THR A 178 9.32 6.68 15.81
CA THR A 178 8.58 6.88 14.55
C THR A 178 8.29 8.37 14.30
N ALA A 179 7.87 9.12 15.33
CA ALA A 179 7.55 10.54 15.23
C ALA A 179 8.75 11.40 14.77
N ASP A 180 9.96 11.09 15.25
CA ASP A 180 11.19 11.79 14.87
C ASP A 180 11.60 11.58 13.40
N ARG A 181 11.02 10.57 12.74
CA ARG A 181 11.27 10.27 11.31
C ARG A 181 10.27 10.91 10.36
N ILE A 182 9.32 11.70 10.86
CA ILE A 182 8.37 12.43 10.02
C ILE A 182 9.06 13.64 9.39
N GLU A 183 9.09 13.66 8.06
CA GLU A 183 9.69 14.70 7.24
C GLU A 183 8.64 15.33 6.31
N ARG A 184 8.84 16.60 5.94
CA ARG A 184 8.05 17.22 4.86
C ARG A 184 8.51 16.63 3.53
N ALA A 185 7.55 16.22 2.70
CA ALA A 185 7.79 15.72 1.35
C ALA A 185 7.62 16.88 0.34
N GLU A 186 8.51 16.92 -0.65
CA GLU A 186 8.47 17.91 -1.74
C GLU A 186 7.32 17.65 -2.70
#